data_AF-A0A2G5FM28-F1
#
_entry.id   AF-A0A2G5FM28-F1
#
_cell.length_a   1.000
_cell.length_b   1.000
_cell.length_c   1.000
_cell.angle_alpha   90.00
_cell.angle_beta   90.00
_cell.angle_gamma   90.00
#
_symmetry.space_group_name_H-M   'P 1'
#
loop_
_entity.id
_entity.type
_entity.pdbx_description
1 polymer ?
#
loop_
_entity_poly.entity_id
_entity_poly.type
_entity_poly.pdbx_seq_one_letter_code
_entity_poly.pdbx_strand_id
1 'polypeptide(L)'
;MKKEAGAVTTLHIDGGYAGENHAFFPSAELKRNLGVTFVPSLDVTYKFIITIDRIAKHMDVVTYVTGDGFPNCEAFIVDAAGTPIFLGVHVRKGAALFSLWGDKKYPMIASAIRLGLDDNGNFNGLIANELKRKQQNKEKLEFHPIAEWNDFFLSLDPSAERWMWPWQEPMPDKPSVAQ
;
A
#
# COMPACT_ATOMS: atom_id res chain seq x y z
N MET A 1 -12.48 12.94 -7.65
CA MET A 1 -11.71 12.32 -8.75
C MET A 1 -11.61 13.32 -9.89
N LYS A 2 -10.40 13.79 -10.23
CA LYS A 2 -10.16 14.53 -11.47
C LYS A 2 -9.79 13.53 -12.57
N LYS A 3 -10.38 13.66 -13.76
CA LYS A 3 -10.17 12.78 -14.91
C LYS A 3 -9.79 13.65 -16.12
N GLU A 4 -8.58 13.47 -16.63
CA GLU A 4 -8.15 14.06 -17.91
C GLU A 4 -8.34 12.99 -18.99
N ALA A 5 -9.18 13.24 -19.99
CA ALA A 5 -9.52 12.27 -21.02
C ALA A 5 -8.57 12.39 -22.23
N GLY A 6 -7.93 11.27 -22.58
CA GLY A 6 -7.00 11.14 -23.70
C GLY A 6 -6.47 9.70 -23.81
N ALA A 7 -5.54 9.45 -24.73
CA ALA A 7 -4.81 8.17 -24.84
C ALA A 7 -4.15 7.78 -23.51
N VAL A 8 -3.69 8.80 -22.78
CA VAL A 8 -3.26 8.73 -21.39
C VAL A 8 -4.36 9.33 -20.51
N THR A 9 -4.64 8.70 -19.38
CA THR A 9 -5.59 9.20 -18.38
C THR A 9 -4.95 9.13 -17.01
N THR A 10 -4.93 10.26 -16.30
CA THR A 10 -4.47 10.31 -14.91
C THR A 10 -5.65 10.46 -13.97
N LEU A 11 -5.67 9.65 -12.91
CA LEU A 11 -6.64 9.67 -11.83
C LEU A 11 -5.93 10.04 -10.53
N HIS A 12 -6.45 11.06 -9.86
CA HIS A 12 -6.03 11.43 -8.51
C HIS A 12 -7.12 11.02 -7.52
N ILE A 13 -6.74 10.18 -6.57
CA ILE A 13 -7.61 9.64 -5.53
C ILE A 13 -6.95 9.96 -4.20
N ASP A 14 -7.54 10.90 -3.47
CA ASP A 14 -7.14 11.25 -2.11
C ASP A 14 -8.33 10.96 -1.18
N GLY A 15 -8.06 10.46 0.01
CA GLY A 15 -9.10 10.17 0.99
C GLY A 15 -8.52 9.75 2.32
N GLY A 16 -9.40 9.43 3.26
CA GLY A 16 -9.01 8.87 4.53
C GLY A 16 -10.21 8.24 5.22
N TYR A 17 -9.93 7.41 6.21
CA TYR A 17 -10.94 6.84 7.09
C TYR A 17 -10.46 6.90 8.53
N ALA A 18 -11.42 7.15 9.41
CA ALA A 18 -11.25 7.04 10.85
C ALA A 18 -11.90 5.72 11.28
N GLY A 19 -11.09 4.76 11.72
CA GLY A 19 -11.54 3.48 12.28
C GLY A 19 -11.83 3.60 13.77
N GLU A 20 -12.75 2.76 14.26
CA GLU A 20 -12.98 2.61 15.68
C GLU A 20 -12.04 1.55 16.26
N ASN A 21 -11.39 1.89 17.38
CA ASN A 21 -10.46 0.97 18.02
C ASN A 21 -11.12 0.20 19.18
N HIS A 22 -11.13 -1.14 19.05
CA HIS A 22 -11.60 -2.08 20.07
C HIS A 22 -10.47 -2.87 20.74
N ALA A 23 -9.21 -2.46 20.56
CA ALA A 23 -8.03 -3.19 21.06
C ALA A 23 -7.94 -3.28 22.60
N PHE A 24 -8.82 -2.60 23.34
CA PHE A 24 -8.83 -2.61 24.80
C PHE A 24 -10.16 -3.15 25.33
N PHE A 25 -10.10 -4.21 26.12
CA PHE A 25 -11.21 -4.56 27.00
C PHE A 25 -11.24 -3.53 28.16
N PRO A 26 -12.35 -2.82 28.48
CA PRO A 26 -13.74 -2.89 28.01
C PRO A 26 -14.18 -1.69 27.14
N SER A 27 -13.34 -1.21 26.21
CA SER A 27 -13.58 0.02 25.42
C SER A 27 -14.86 -0.02 24.57
N ALA A 28 -15.19 -1.18 24.01
CA ALA A 28 -16.42 -1.38 23.24
C ALA A 28 -17.68 -1.23 24.10
N GLU A 29 -17.65 -1.79 25.32
CA GLU A 29 -18.71 -1.72 26.33
C GLU A 29 -18.88 -0.28 26.84
N LEU A 30 -17.77 0.40 27.14
CA LEU A 30 -17.74 1.80 27.58
C LEU A 30 -18.31 2.75 26.54
N LYS A 31 -17.94 2.59 25.27
CA LYS A 31 -18.47 3.41 24.18
C LYS A 31 -19.97 3.17 23.98
N ARG A 32 -20.41 1.89 24.03
CA ARG A 32 -21.83 1.53 23.91
C ARG A 32 -22.67 2.11 25.04
N ASN A 33 -22.15 2.10 26.27
CA ASN A 33 -22.93 2.45 27.46
C ASN A 33 -22.81 3.93 27.86
N LEU A 34 -21.67 4.57 27.59
CA LEU A 34 -21.36 5.94 28.04
C LEU A 34 -21.05 6.91 26.89
N GLY A 35 -21.01 6.46 25.64
CA GLY A 35 -20.70 7.29 24.47
C GLY A 35 -19.24 7.77 24.40
N VAL A 36 -18.40 7.36 25.36
CA VAL A 36 -16.99 7.76 25.47
C VAL A 36 -16.09 6.54 25.54
N THR A 37 -14.91 6.64 24.95
CA THR A 37 -13.86 5.61 25.02
C THR A 37 -12.51 6.27 25.26
N PHE A 38 -11.64 5.61 26.01
CA PHE A 38 -10.27 6.06 26.27
C PHE A 38 -9.30 5.69 25.13
N VAL A 39 -9.80 5.02 24.08
CA VAL A 39 -9.01 4.58 22.93
C VAL A 39 -9.19 5.57 21.78
N PRO A 40 -8.11 6.19 21.27
CA PRO A 40 -8.19 7.13 20.14
C PRO A 40 -8.73 6.48 18.86
N SER A 41 -9.24 7.31 17.94
CA SER A 41 -9.56 6.90 16.57
C SER A 41 -8.32 6.37 15.85
N LEU A 42 -8.55 5.52 14.84
CA LEU A 42 -7.50 5.06 13.93
C LEU A 42 -7.58 5.89 12.67
N ASP A 43 -6.65 6.81 12.47
CA ASP A 43 -6.69 7.71 11.33
C ASP A 43 -5.71 7.26 10.25
N VAL A 44 -6.25 6.93 9.08
CA VAL A 44 -5.49 6.57 7.88
C VAL A 44 -5.91 7.46 6.73
N THR A 45 -4.94 8.14 6.13
CA THR A 45 -5.09 8.94 4.92
C THR A 45 -4.31 8.28 3.79
N TYR A 46 -4.90 8.23 2.60
CA TYR A 46 -4.28 7.66 1.42
C TYR A 46 -4.32 8.63 0.24
N LYS A 47 -3.31 8.49 -0.60
CA LYS A 47 -3.18 9.15 -1.89
C LYS A 47 -2.73 8.14 -2.92
N PHE A 48 -3.53 7.97 -3.95
CA PHE A 48 -3.21 7.20 -5.14
C PHE A 48 -3.19 8.11 -6.35
N ILE A 49 -2.14 8.00 -7.14
CA ILE A 49 -2.05 8.60 -8.48
C ILE A 49 -1.92 7.45 -9.46
N ILE A 50 -2.90 7.32 -10.35
CA ILE A 50 -2.93 6.23 -11.34
C ILE A 50 -2.89 6.87 -12.72
N THR A 51 -1.88 6.55 -13.51
CA THR A 51 -1.76 6.98 -14.91
C THR A 51 -1.87 5.78 -15.81
N ILE A 52 -2.89 5.76 -16.67
CA ILE A 52 -3.15 4.68 -17.62
C ILE A 52 -2.77 5.16 -19.01
N ASP A 53 -1.79 4.53 -19.63
CA ASP A 53 -1.44 4.72 -21.04
C ASP A 53 -1.94 3.52 -21.86
N ARG A 54 -2.97 3.76 -22.69
CA ARG A 54 -3.60 2.72 -23.51
C ARG A 54 -2.86 2.44 -24.81
N ILE A 55 -1.97 3.34 -25.24
CA ILE A 55 -1.15 3.15 -26.44
C ILE A 55 0.11 2.36 -26.06
N ALA A 56 0.79 2.78 -25.00
CA ALA A 56 1.98 2.10 -24.49
C ALA A 56 1.65 0.84 -23.67
N LYS A 57 0.36 0.56 -23.43
CA LYS A 57 -0.17 -0.61 -22.72
C LYS A 57 0.44 -0.78 -21.32
N HIS A 58 0.48 0.29 -20.55
CA HIS A 58 0.90 0.23 -19.15
C HIS A 58 0.08 1.14 -18.25
N MET A 59 0.08 0.80 -16.96
CA MET A 59 -0.49 1.60 -15.90
C MET A 59 0.57 1.89 -14.84
N ASP A 60 0.81 3.16 -14.56
CA ASP A 60 1.66 3.59 -13.46
C ASP A 60 0.79 3.87 -12.22
N VAL A 61 1.18 3.32 -11.08
CA VAL A 61 0.46 3.50 -9.81
C VAL A 61 1.44 4.01 -8.77
N VAL A 62 1.19 5.21 -8.26
CA VAL A 62 1.90 5.78 -7.12
C VAL A 62 0.97 5.74 -5.91
N THR A 63 1.42 5.09 -4.85
CA THR A 63 0.68 4.89 -3.60
C THR A 63 1.42 5.58 -2.47
N TYR A 64 0.67 6.33 -1.67
CA TYR A 64 1.16 6.88 -0.43
C TYR A 64 0.06 6.79 0.64
N VAL A 65 0.32 6.03 1.70
CA VAL A 65 -0.60 5.86 2.83
C VAL A 65 0.09 6.33 4.10
N THR A 66 -0.59 7.18 4.85
CA THR A 66 -0.14 7.68 6.14
C THR A 66 -1.18 7.46 7.22
N GLY A 67 -0.76 7.29 8.46
CA GLY A 67 -1.68 7.16 9.58
C GLY A 67 -0.96 6.91 10.89
N ASP A 68 -1.70 6.56 11.92
CA ASP A 68 -1.18 6.39 13.29
C ASP A 68 -0.18 5.23 13.46
N GLY A 69 0.08 4.48 12.38
CA GLY A 69 0.99 3.34 12.36
C GLY A 69 0.43 2.11 13.05
N PHE A 70 -0.87 2.12 13.41
CA PHE A 70 -1.63 1.00 13.95
C PHE A 70 -3.03 1.01 13.31
N PRO A 71 -3.67 -0.14 13.03
CA PRO A 71 -3.14 -1.51 13.10
C PRO A 71 -2.22 -1.84 11.91
N ASN A 72 -2.09 -3.11 11.54
CA ASN A 72 -1.52 -3.48 10.25
C ASN A 72 -2.39 -2.89 9.13
N CYS A 73 -1.79 -2.50 8.02
CA CYS A 73 -2.48 -1.95 6.86
C CYS A 73 -1.96 -2.61 5.59
N GLU A 74 -2.86 -2.91 4.66
CA GLU A 74 -2.50 -3.40 3.33
C GLU A 74 -3.23 -2.57 2.28
N ALA A 75 -2.60 -2.44 1.12
CA ALA A 75 -3.22 -1.82 -0.04
C ALA A 75 -3.01 -2.74 -1.24
N PHE A 76 -4.05 -2.91 -2.05
CA PHE A 76 -4.01 -3.67 -3.30
C PHE A 76 -4.96 -3.06 -4.32
N ILE A 77 -4.73 -3.40 -5.59
CA ILE A 77 -5.65 -3.10 -6.70
C ILE A 77 -6.02 -4.38 -7.42
N VAL A 78 -7.17 -4.37 -8.07
CA VAL A 78 -7.69 -5.52 -8.81
C VAL A 78 -8.11 -5.06 -10.19
N ASP A 79 -7.74 -5.79 -11.24
CA ASP A 79 -8.23 -5.51 -12.60
C ASP A 79 -9.66 -6.02 -12.80
N ALA A 80 -10.22 -5.81 -14.00
CA ALA A 80 -11.57 -6.24 -14.33
C ALA A 80 -11.70 -7.77 -14.46
N ALA A 81 -10.59 -8.49 -14.64
CA ALA A 81 -10.54 -9.95 -14.66
C ALA A 81 -10.44 -10.58 -13.25
N GLY A 82 -10.29 -9.76 -12.20
CA GLY A 82 -10.20 -10.21 -10.82
C GLY A 82 -8.78 -10.51 -10.34
N THR A 83 -7.74 -10.10 -11.08
CA THR A 83 -6.34 -10.30 -10.71
C THR A 83 -5.91 -9.27 -9.66
N PRO A 84 -5.59 -9.67 -8.41
CA PRO A 84 -5.17 -8.75 -7.37
C PRO A 84 -3.65 -8.50 -7.43
N ILE A 85 -3.23 -7.29 -7.05
CA ILE A 85 -1.83 -6.89 -6.93
C ILE A 85 -1.64 -6.08 -5.66
N PHE A 86 -0.69 -6.48 -4.81
CA PHE A 86 -0.29 -5.68 -3.66
C PHE A 86 0.35 -4.35 -4.08
N LEU A 87 -0.09 -3.26 -3.48
CA LEU A 87 0.57 -1.95 -3.56
C LEU A 87 1.53 -1.73 -2.39
N GLY A 88 1.33 -2.45 -1.28
CA GLY A 88 2.21 -2.49 -0.12
C GLY A 88 1.51 -3.00 1.13
N VAL A 89 2.30 -3.28 2.16
CA VAL A 89 1.82 -3.64 3.49
C VAL A 89 2.58 -2.86 4.56
N HIS A 90 1.92 -2.60 5.67
CA HIS A 90 2.46 -1.97 6.86
C HIS A 90 2.19 -2.88 8.06
N VAL A 91 3.23 -3.20 8.80
CA VAL A 91 3.12 -3.90 10.09
C VAL A 91 3.11 -2.87 11.21
N ARG A 92 2.16 -3.02 12.14
CA ARG A 92 1.87 -2.09 13.21
C ARG A 92 3.10 -1.70 14.03
N LYS A 93 3.08 -0.45 14.48
CA LYS A 93 4.03 0.10 15.44
C LYS A 93 3.63 -0.27 16.86
N GLY A 94 4.44 -1.09 17.54
CA GLY A 94 4.28 -1.40 18.97
C GLY A 94 2.88 -1.84 19.40
N ALA A 95 2.56 -1.62 20.68
CA ALA A 95 1.24 -1.85 21.26
C ALA A 95 0.32 -0.62 21.06
N ALA A 96 -0.98 -0.86 20.94
CA ALA A 96 -2.00 0.17 20.68
C ALA A 96 -1.91 1.39 21.62
N LEU A 97 -1.46 1.22 22.87
CA LEU A 97 -1.44 2.28 23.88
C LEU A 97 -0.44 3.41 23.58
N PHE A 98 0.67 3.11 22.89
CA PHE A 98 1.74 4.08 22.64
C PHE A 98 1.68 4.72 21.25
N SER A 99 1.07 4.04 20.29
CA SER A 99 1.07 4.44 18.88
C SER A 99 -0.07 5.38 18.51
N LEU A 100 -1.17 5.34 19.26
CA LEU A 100 -2.36 6.18 19.04
C LEU A 100 -2.30 7.54 19.76
N TRP A 101 -1.29 7.76 20.59
CA TRP A 101 -1.20 8.98 21.37
C TRP A 101 -0.54 10.09 20.53
N GLY A 102 -1.36 11.03 20.06
CA GLY A 102 -1.03 12.16 19.20
C GLY A 102 -1.26 11.87 17.72
N ASP A 103 -1.82 12.83 16.96
CA ASP A 103 -2.06 12.77 15.49
C ASP A 103 -0.75 12.55 14.73
N LYS A 104 -0.32 11.30 14.64
CA LYS A 104 0.96 10.94 14.05
C LYS A 104 0.71 10.44 12.64
N LYS A 105 0.92 11.30 11.64
CA LYS A 105 0.85 10.93 10.22
C LYS A 105 2.10 10.16 9.78
N TYR A 106 2.31 8.95 10.30
CA TYR A 106 3.45 8.12 9.91
C TYR A 106 3.29 7.64 8.47
N PRO A 107 4.37 7.62 7.66
CA PRO A 107 4.36 6.92 6.38
C PRO A 107 4.23 5.43 6.64
N MET A 108 3.10 4.85 6.21
CA MET A 108 2.79 3.43 6.38
C MET A 108 3.08 2.63 5.11
N ILE A 109 2.68 3.16 3.94
CA ILE A 109 2.95 2.54 2.64
C ILE A 109 3.44 3.63 1.68
N ALA A 110 4.54 3.36 0.97
CA ALA A 110 4.98 4.16 -0.16
C ALA A 110 5.42 3.23 -1.30
N SER A 111 4.77 3.34 -2.45
CA SER A 111 5.15 2.57 -3.63
C SER A 111 4.95 3.35 -4.92
N ALA A 112 5.77 3.03 -5.92
CA ALA A 112 5.55 3.45 -7.30
C ALA A 112 5.83 2.24 -8.18
N ILE A 113 4.80 1.76 -8.87
CA ILE A 113 4.86 0.57 -9.71
C ILE A 113 4.39 0.89 -11.13
N ARG A 114 4.88 0.11 -12.08
CA ARG A 114 4.36 0.06 -13.45
C ARG A 114 3.81 -1.33 -13.72
N LEU A 115 2.60 -1.38 -14.24
CA LEU A 115 1.89 -2.60 -14.60
C LEU A 115 1.75 -2.68 -16.11
N GLY A 116 2.04 -3.84 -16.69
CA GLY A 116 1.72 -4.10 -18.07
C GLY A 116 0.23 -4.38 -18.25
N LEU A 117 -0.35 -3.88 -19.34
CA LEU A 117 -1.75 -4.10 -19.70
C LEU A 117 -1.87 -4.97 -20.95
N ASP A 118 -2.96 -5.74 -21.02
CA ASP A 118 -3.37 -6.46 -22.24
C ASP A 118 -4.29 -5.57 -23.13
N ASP A 119 -4.71 -6.10 -24.28
CA ASP A 119 -5.62 -5.40 -25.21
C ASP A 119 -7.02 -5.13 -24.63
N ASN A 120 -7.41 -5.86 -23.58
CA ASN A 120 -8.67 -5.69 -22.88
C ASN A 120 -8.55 -4.72 -21.70
N GLY A 121 -7.34 -4.21 -21.41
CA GLY A 121 -7.05 -3.34 -20.28
C GLY A 121 -6.89 -4.06 -18.94
N ASN A 122 -6.74 -5.39 -18.93
CA ASN A 122 -6.41 -6.18 -17.74
C ASN A 122 -4.90 -6.24 -17.53
N PHE A 123 -4.47 -6.71 -16.36
CA PHE A 123 -3.05 -6.90 -16.07
C PHE A 123 -2.47 -8.04 -16.91
N ASN A 124 -1.37 -7.79 -17.61
CA ASN A 124 -0.77 -8.78 -18.52
C ASN A 124 0.19 -9.77 -17.85
N GLY A 125 0.21 -9.80 -16.51
CA GLY A 125 1.13 -10.65 -15.74
C GLY A 125 2.46 -9.99 -15.37
N LEU A 126 2.78 -8.78 -15.87
CA LEU A 126 4.05 -8.11 -15.61
C LEU A 126 3.89 -6.85 -14.74
N ILE A 127 4.82 -6.71 -13.80
CA ILE A 127 4.93 -5.57 -12.88
C ILE A 127 6.39 -5.13 -12.74
N ALA A 128 6.61 -3.84 -12.53
CA ALA A 128 7.92 -3.29 -12.25
C ALA A 128 7.89 -2.27 -11.12
N ASN A 129 9.02 -2.12 -10.42
CA ASN A 129 9.17 -1.21 -9.29
C ASN A 129 9.88 0.10 -9.70
N GLU A 130 9.11 1.13 -10.01
CA GLU A 130 9.62 2.45 -10.37
C GLU A 130 10.32 3.14 -9.20
N LEU A 131 9.80 2.95 -7.98
CA LEU A 131 10.40 3.55 -6.78
C LEU A 131 11.83 3.01 -6.56
N LYS A 132 12.00 1.68 -6.61
CA LYS A 132 13.32 1.01 -6.51
C LYS A 132 14.25 1.46 -7.62
N ARG A 133 13.77 1.49 -8.87
CA ARG A 133 14.58 1.94 -10.01
C ARG A 133 15.14 3.35 -9.78
N LYS A 134 14.29 4.27 -9.31
CA LYS A 134 14.71 5.65 -8.97
C LYS A 134 15.69 5.69 -7.80
N GLN A 135 15.44 4.94 -6.73
CA GLN A 135 16.34 4.87 -5.56
C GLN A 135 17.73 4.31 -5.93
N GLN A 136 17.78 3.33 -6.83
CA GLN A 136 19.03 2.72 -7.31
C GLN A 136 19.67 3.47 -8.48
N ASN A 137 19.09 4.60 -8.90
CA ASN A 137 19.53 5.38 -10.06
C ASN A 137 19.71 4.52 -11.34
N LYS A 138 18.83 3.52 -11.53
CA LYS A 138 18.84 2.66 -12.72
C LYS A 138 18.14 3.34 -13.89
N GLU A 139 18.72 3.23 -15.08
CA GLU A 139 18.11 3.76 -16.31
C GLU A 139 16.90 2.94 -16.74
N LYS A 140 17.02 1.61 -16.72
CA LYS A 140 16.01 0.67 -17.20
C LYS A 140 15.10 0.21 -16.08
N LEU A 141 13.83 0.09 -16.40
CA LEU A 141 12.83 -0.51 -15.54
C LEU A 141 12.83 -2.03 -15.75
N GLU A 142 12.98 -2.78 -14.66
CA GLU A 142 13.00 -4.24 -14.66
C GLU A 142 11.60 -4.78 -14.35
N PHE A 143 11.05 -5.59 -15.24
CA PHE A 143 9.74 -6.23 -15.08
C PHE A 143 9.88 -7.64 -14.51
N HIS A 144 8.91 -8.01 -13.68
CA HIS A 144 8.79 -9.27 -12.97
C HIS A 144 7.37 -9.82 -13.13
N PRO A 145 7.16 -11.13 -12.99
CA PRO A 145 5.83 -11.71 -12.86
C PRO A 145 5.07 -11.14 -11.66
N ILE A 146 3.78 -10.87 -11.82
CA ILE A 146 2.88 -10.44 -10.73
C ILE A 146 2.85 -11.48 -9.61
N ALA A 147 2.95 -12.77 -9.93
CA ALA A 147 2.99 -13.84 -8.94
C ALA A 147 4.17 -13.66 -7.96
N GLU A 148 5.39 -13.47 -8.49
CA GLU A 148 6.59 -13.22 -7.67
C GLU A 148 6.44 -11.97 -6.78
N TRP A 149 5.80 -10.93 -7.33
CA TRP A 149 5.50 -9.71 -6.57
C TRP A 149 4.53 -9.97 -5.41
N ASN A 150 3.44 -10.67 -5.66
CA ASN A 150 2.46 -10.97 -4.61
C ASN A 150 3.01 -11.94 -3.56
N ASP A 151 3.75 -12.97 -3.98
CA ASP A 151 4.37 -13.95 -3.08
C ASP A 151 5.33 -13.28 -2.09
N PHE A 152 6.06 -12.25 -2.53
CA PHE A 152 6.88 -11.45 -1.62
C PHE A 152 6.06 -10.88 -0.47
N PHE A 153 4.95 -10.17 -0.76
CA PHE A 153 4.11 -9.57 0.29
C PHE A 153 3.44 -10.62 1.19
N LEU A 154 2.99 -11.73 0.61
CA LEU A 154 2.40 -12.85 1.34
C LEU A 154 3.39 -13.54 2.28
N SER A 155 4.69 -13.52 1.95
CA SER A 155 5.76 -14.10 2.77
C SER A 155 6.16 -13.26 3.98
N LEU A 156 5.66 -12.02 4.09
CA LEU A 156 6.05 -11.11 5.17
C LEU A 156 5.38 -11.51 6.48
N ASP A 157 6.18 -11.65 7.54
CA ASP A 157 5.68 -11.90 8.88
C ASP A 157 4.86 -10.69 9.38
N PRO A 158 3.56 -10.86 9.65
CA PRO A 158 2.67 -9.78 10.09
C PRO A 158 2.94 -9.31 11.52
N SER A 159 3.86 -9.96 12.24
CA SER A 159 4.27 -9.67 13.61
C SER A 159 5.72 -9.20 13.75
N ALA A 160 6.52 -9.30 12.68
CA ALA A 160 7.89 -8.79 12.70
C ALA A 160 7.86 -7.28 12.96
N GLU A 161 8.61 -6.79 13.95
CA GLU A 161 8.66 -5.38 14.40
C GLU A 161 9.30 -4.43 13.37
N ARG A 162 8.79 -4.43 12.13
CA ARG A 162 9.28 -3.68 10.97
C ARG A 162 8.86 -2.22 10.97
N TRP A 163 8.26 -1.75 12.07
CA TRP A 163 7.79 -0.37 12.26
C TRP A 163 8.90 0.62 12.64
N MET A 164 10.08 0.14 13.01
CA MET A 164 11.20 0.99 13.45
C MET A 164 11.90 1.74 12.31
N TRP A 165 11.57 1.39 11.06
CA TRP A 165 12.05 2.07 9.87
C TRP A 165 10.83 2.41 9.00
N PRO A 166 10.69 3.62 8.46
CA PRO A 166 9.68 3.86 7.44
C PRO A 166 9.88 2.81 6.36
N TRP A 167 8.82 2.10 5.98
CA TRP A 167 8.89 1.04 4.98
C TRP A 167 9.16 1.69 3.61
N GLN A 168 10.44 2.03 3.39
CA GLN A 168 11.02 2.47 2.13
C GLN A 168 11.77 1.30 1.48
N GLU A 169 11.66 0.09 2.04
CA GLU A 169 12.39 -1.08 1.59
C GLU A 169 11.97 -1.41 0.15
N PRO A 170 12.88 -1.31 -0.83
CA PRO A 170 12.61 -1.83 -2.15
C PRO A 170 12.40 -3.35 -2.07
N MET A 171 11.55 -3.90 -2.95
CA MET A 171 11.42 -5.34 -3.18
C MET A 171 12.79 -6.02 -3.17
N PRO A 172 12.93 -7.21 -2.56
CA PRO A 172 14.21 -7.90 -2.43
C PRO A 172 14.79 -8.19 -3.81
N ASP A 173 16.11 -8.26 -3.88
CA ASP A 173 16.77 -8.86 -5.04
C ASP A 173 16.36 -10.34 -5.12
N LYS A 174 16.48 -10.95 -6.31
CA LYS A 174 16.18 -12.37 -6.56
C LYS A 174 16.57 -13.21 -5.33
N PRO A 175 15.78 -14.22 -4.91
CA PRO A 175 16.36 -15.24 -4.05
C PRO A 175 17.62 -15.72 -4.76
N SER A 176 18.77 -15.61 -4.09
CA SER A 176 19.98 -16.27 -4.56
C SER A 176 19.57 -17.71 -4.80
N VAL A 177 19.66 -18.16 -6.05
CA VAL A 177 19.52 -19.58 -6.36
C VAL A 177 20.54 -20.25 -5.45
N ALA A 178 20.07 -20.99 -4.44
CA ALA A 178 20.94 -21.78 -3.60
C ALA A 178 21.63 -22.75 -4.55
N GLN A 179 22.95 -22.60 -4.68
CA GLN A 179 23.81 -23.57 -5.34
C GLN A 179 23.87 -24.84 -4.49
#